data_AF-A0A3L8P2S7-F1
#
_entry.id   AF-A0A3L8P2S7-F1
#
_cell.length_a   1.000
_cell.length_b   1.000
_cell.length_c   1.000
_cell.angle_alpha   90.00
_cell.angle_beta   90.00
_cell.angle_gamma   90.00
#
_symmetry.space_group_name_H-M   'P 1'
#
loop_
_entity.id
_entity.type
_entity.pdbx_description
1 polymer ?
#
loop_
_entity_poly.entity_id
_entity_poly.type
_entity_poly.pdbx_seq_one_letter_code
_entity_poly.pdbx_strand_id
1 'polypeptide(L)'
;MSEWVNACYVLLDRPVVAGRADEPVLVEDPVSHARLLEDVAAVAGVLRAQGVGAGARAIVSADGRRGVTALLAVARLGGVVGEGVLVDEDSVGELGWDEALRLGRTDPAPVADLPPSADWDGVRTAGDLAREVAALVTPLPVASLLSVLRSSLQV
;
A
#
# COMPACT_ATOMS: atom_id res chain seq x y z
N MET A 1 -19.94 0.81 -14.78
CA MET A 1 -19.32 -0.34 -14.09
C MET A 1 -18.12 0.22 -13.36
N SER A 2 -18.21 0.42 -12.05
CA SER A 2 -17.09 0.99 -11.29
C SER A 2 -16.06 -0.12 -11.06
N GLU A 3 -15.00 -0.14 -11.86
CA GLU A 3 -13.87 -1.04 -11.68
C GLU A 3 -13.13 -0.58 -10.41
N TRP A 4 -13.01 -1.45 -9.41
CA TRP A 4 -12.29 -1.10 -8.19
C TRP A 4 -10.79 -1.27 -8.43
N VAL A 5 -10.02 -0.31 -7.96
CA VAL A 5 -8.60 -0.20 -8.27
C VAL A 5 -7.81 -0.27 -6.97
N ASN A 6 -6.86 -1.22 -6.89
CA ASN A 6 -5.96 -1.34 -5.75
C ASN A 6 -4.99 -0.14 -5.70
N ALA A 7 -4.91 0.54 -4.55
CA ALA A 7 -4.07 1.73 -4.40
C ALA A 7 -2.57 1.43 -4.60
N CYS A 8 -2.09 0.27 -4.12
CA CYS A 8 -0.71 -0.17 -4.33
C CYS A 8 -0.43 -0.35 -5.83
N TYR A 9 -1.36 -0.97 -6.56
CA TYR A 9 -1.22 -1.15 -8.00
C TYR A 9 -1.08 0.18 -8.76
N VAL A 10 -1.92 1.17 -8.44
CA VAL A 10 -1.89 2.47 -9.12
C VAL A 10 -0.61 3.23 -8.82
N LEU A 11 -0.19 3.21 -7.56
CA LEU A 11 0.94 4.00 -7.10
C LEU A 11 2.29 3.37 -7.42
N LEU A 12 2.38 2.03 -7.51
CA LEU A 12 3.65 1.32 -7.63
C LEU A 12 3.71 0.43 -8.87
N ASP A 13 2.85 -0.58 -8.96
CA ASP A 13 2.93 -1.60 -10.03
C ASP A 13 2.73 -0.97 -11.43
N ARG A 14 1.73 -0.10 -11.60
CA ARG A 14 1.41 0.54 -12.89
C ARG A 14 2.56 1.44 -13.40
N PRO A 15 3.17 2.34 -12.59
CA PRO A 15 4.36 3.08 -13.01
C PRO A 15 5.54 2.19 -13.39
N VAL A 16 5.80 1.11 -12.65
CA VAL A 16 6.86 0.14 -12.98
C VAL A 16 6.61 -0.51 -14.33
N VAL A 17 5.40 -1.02 -14.56
CA VAL A 17 4.99 -1.61 -15.86
C VAL A 17 5.07 -0.59 -16.99
N ALA A 18 4.82 0.69 -16.71
CA ALA A 18 4.94 1.79 -17.66
C ALA A 18 6.39 2.26 -17.91
N GLY A 19 7.40 1.58 -17.35
CA GLY A 19 8.81 1.89 -17.55
C GLY A 19 9.37 2.99 -16.65
N ARG A 20 8.65 3.38 -15.58
CA ARG A 20 9.05 4.41 -14.62
C ARG A 20 9.61 3.81 -13.32
N ALA A 21 10.24 2.65 -13.41
CA ALA A 21 10.73 1.86 -12.28
C ALA A 21 11.72 2.64 -11.40
N ASP A 22 12.60 3.42 -12.02
CA ASP A 22 13.69 4.14 -11.36
C ASP A 22 13.29 5.54 -10.87
N GLU A 23 12.10 6.02 -11.21
CA GLU A 23 11.64 7.35 -10.79
C GLU A 23 11.34 7.36 -9.28
N PRO A 24 11.73 8.42 -8.56
CA PRO A 24 11.45 8.54 -7.13
C PRO A 24 9.93 8.69 -6.90
N VAL A 25 9.42 7.96 -5.90
CA VAL A 25 8.01 8.01 -5.50
C VAL A 25 7.77 8.93 -4.30
N LEU A 26 8.73 9.05 -3.38
CA LEU A 26 8.67 9.95 -2.21
C LEU A 26 9.59 11.17 -2.41
N VAL A 27 9.29 12.32 -1.80
CA VAL A 27 10.16 13.52 -1.87
C VAL A 27 11.03 13.71 -0.64
N GLU A 28 10.51 13.53 0.58
CA GLU A 28 11.34 13.74 1.78
C GLU A 28 12.38 12.63 1.98
N ASP A 29 12.05 11.42 1.53
CA ASP A 29 12.93 10.26 1.62
C ASP A 29 12.90 9.44 0.32
N PRO A 30 13.52 9.96 -0.77
CA PRO A 30 13.34 9.41 -2.10
C PRO A 30 13.74 7.94 -2.23
N VAL A 31 12.84 7.18 -2.82
CA VAL A 31 13.02 5.77 -3.16
C VAL A 31 12.34 5.53 -4.50
N SER A 32 12.92 4.66 -5.34
CA SER A 32 12.34 4.39 -6.65
C SER A 32 11.03 3.59 -6.53
N HIS A 33 10.16 3.69 -7.53
CA HIS A 33 8.94 2.89 -7.60
C HIS A 33 9.23 1.39 -7.44
N ALA A 34 10.23 0.87 -8.15
CA ALA A 34 10.59 -0.54 -8.08
C ALA A 34 11.07 -0.93 -6.67
N ARG A 35 11.90 -0.10 -6.04
CA ARG A 35 12.43 -0.41 -4.71
C ARG A 35 11.34 -0.37 -3.64
N LEU A 36 10.44 0.62 -3.69
CA LEU A 36 9.30 0.66 -2.78
C LEU A 36 8.32 -0.48 -3.05
N LEU A 37 8.08 -0.85 -4.31
CA LEU A 37 7.25 -2.00 -4.68
C LEU A 37 7.79 -3.32 -4.10
N GLU A 38 9.10 -3.56 -4.20
CA GLU A 38 9.75 -4.73 -3.62
C GLU A 38 9.53 -4.81 -2.11
N ASP A 39 9.77 -3.71 -1.40
CA ASP A 39 9.64 -3.66 0.06
C ASP A 39 8.17 -3.81 0.49
N VAL A 40 7.24 -3.17 -0.22
CA VAL A 40 5.79 -3.32 -0.01
C VAL A 40 5.35 -4.76 -0.26
N ALA A 41 5.80 -5.40 -1.33
CA ALA A 41 5.44 -6.77 -1.64
C ALA A 41 6.01 -7.77 -0.62
N ALA A 42 7.23 -7.52 -0.12
CA ALA A 42 7.85 -8.33 0.93
C ALA A 42 7.10 -8.19 2.27
N VAL A 43 6.85 -6.96 2.73
CA VAL A 43 6.07 -6.71 3.95
C VAL A 43 4.67 -7.30 3.83
N ALA A 44 4.01 -7.16 2.68
CA ALA A 44 2.71 -7.78 2.43
C ALA A 44 2.78 -9.32 2.50
N GLY A 45 3.87 -9.95 2.04
CA GLY A 45 4.07 -11.39 2.19
C GLY A 45 4.09 -11.83 3.65
N VAL A 46 4.80 -11.09 4.50
CA VAL A 46 4.85 -11.32 5.95
C VAL A 46 3.47 -11.11 6.60
N LEU A 47 2.80 -10.00 6.30
CA LEU A 47 1.48 -9.71 6.84
C LEU A 47 0.45 -10.76 6.42
N ARG A 48 0.53 -11.25 5.17
CA ARG A 48 -0.30 -12.35 4.69
C ARG A 48 -0.08 -13.63 5.49
N ALA A 49 1.18 -13.98 5.80
CA ALA A 49 1.49 -15.14 6.63
C ALA A 49 0.98 -15.00 8.07
N GLN A 50 0.79 -13.77 8.55
CA GLN A 50 0.21 -13.44 9.86
C GLN A 50 -1.33 -13.27 9.82
N GLY A 51 -1.96 -13.52 8.66
CA GLY A 51 -3.43 -13.51 8.51
C GLY A 51 -4.04 -12.19 8.03
N VAL A 52 -3.24 -11.20 7.62
CA VAL A 52 -3.76 -10.00 6.95
C VAL A 52 -4.16 -10.33 5.51
N GLY A 53 -5.31 -9.82 5.09
CA GLY A 53 -5.94 -10.12 3.81
C GLY A 53 -7.22 -9.32 3.65
N ALA A 54 -7.99 -9.61 2.61
CA ALA A 54 -9.27 -8.96 2.37
C ALA A 54 -10.20 -9.02 3.60
N GLY A 55 -10.57 -7.87 4.15
CA GLY A 55 -11.41 -7.74 5.35
C GLY A 55 -10.71 -7.91 6.69
N ALA A 56 -9.45 -8.35 6.71
CA ALA A 56 -8.63 -8.38 7.91
C ALA A 56 -7.95 -7.02 8.15
N ARG A 57 -7.75 -6.69 9.43
CA ARG A 57 -7.28 -5.39 9.89
C ARG A 57 -5.82 -5.42 10.35
N ALA A 58 -5.11 -4.30 10.19
CA ALA A 58 -3.77 -4.08 10.73
C ALA A 58 -3.68 -2.71 11.39
N ILE A 59 -2.94 -2.60 12.48
CA ILE A 59 -2.64 -1.31 13.13
C ILE A 59 -1.32 -0.82 12.55
N VAL A 60 -1.29 0.38 12.00
CA VAL A 60 -0.06 1.00 11.53
C VAL A 60 0.29 2.16 12.45
N SER A 61 1.44 2.06 13.10
CA SER A 61 2.03 3.04 14.02
C SER A 61 3.50 3.26 13.66
N ALA A 62 3.75 3.53 12.38
CA ALA A 62 5.05 3.88 11.83
C ALA A 62 4.91 5.10 10.92
N ASP A 63 5.98 5.87 10.83
CA ASP A 63 6.09 7.12 10.11
C ASP A 63 7.02 6.99 8.90
N GLY A 64 7.09 8.06 8.10
CA GLY A 64 7.97 8.16 6.93
C GLY A 64 7.83 6.99 5.97
N ARG A 65 8.96 6.49 5.47
CA ARG A 65 8.99 5.39 4.49
C ARG A 65 8.41 4.08 5.06
N ARG A 66 8.60 3.80 6.34
CA ARG A 66 8.07 2.59 7.00
C ARG A 66 6.56 2.64 7.08
N GLY A 67 5.99 3.76 7.52
CA GLY A 67 4.56 4.01 7.51
C GLY A 67 3.94 3.86 6.12
N VAL A 68 4.52 4.49 5.10
CA VAL A 68 4.05 4.36 3.71
C VAL A 68 4.13 2.90 3.23
N THR A 69 5.23 2.21 3.51
CA THR A 69 5.41 0.79 3.14
C THR A 69 4.34 -0.09 3.78
N ALA A 70 4.09 0.10 5.09
CA ALA A 70 3.09 -0.66 5.83
C ALA A 70 1.67 -0.42 5.31
N LEU A 71 1.28 0.84 5.10
CA LEU A 71 -0.03 1.22 4.56
C LEU A 71 -0.26 0.60 3.17
N LEU A 72 0.73 0.71 2.27
CA LEU A 72 0.63 0.13 0.93
C LEU A 72 0.67 -1.40 0.95
N ALA A 73 1.37 -2.03 1.89
CA ALA A 73 1.37 -3.48 2.06
C ALA A 73 0.00 -4.00 2.50
N VAL A 74 -0.66 -3.32 3.44
CA VAL A 74 -2.04 -3.62 3.85
C VAL A 74 -2.99 -3.44 2.67
N ALA A 75 -2.87 -2.33 1.93
CA ALA A 75 -3.67 -2.06 0.74
C ALA A 75 -3.48 -3.12 -0.35
N ARG A 76 -2.24 -3.57 -0.56
CA ARG A 76 -1.89 -4.61 -1.55
C ARG A 76 -2.66 -5.90 -1.30
N LEU A 77 -2.89 -6.25 -0.03
CA LEU A 77 -3.63 -7.45 0.36
C LEU A 77 -5.16 -7.26 0.36
N GLY A 78 -5.66 -6.04 0.09
CA GLY A 78 -7.07 -5.70 0.29
C GLY A 78 -7.45 -5.57 1.77
N GLY A 79 -6.44 -5.50 2.66
CA GLY A 79 -6.63 -5.29 4.08
C GLY A 79 -6.97 -3.83 4.39
N VAL A 80 -7.33 -3.59 5.64
CA VAL A 80 -7.79 -2.28 6.11
C VAL A 80 -7.04 -1.90 7.39
N VAL A 81 -6.88 -0.60 7.65
CA VAL A 81 -6.24 -0.17 8.90
C VAL A 81 -7.27 -0.18 10.03
N GLY A 82 -6.95 -0.82 11.16
CA GLY A 82 -7.84 -1.00 12.32
C GLY A 82 -7.27 -2.01 13.32
N GLU A 83 -8.05 -2.47 14.30
CA GLU A 83 -7.60 -3.48 15.28
C GLU A 83 -7.13 -4.78 14.61
N GLY A 84 -5.88 -5.18 14.81
CA GLY A 84 -5.30 -6.37 14.21
C GLY A 84 -3.77 -6.42 14.35
N VAL A 85 -3.09 -7.00 13.35
CA VAL A 85 -1.61 -7.12 13.35
C VAL A 85 -0.97 -5.74 13.48
N LEU A 86 -0.11 -5.56 14.48
CA LEU A 86 0.61 -4.30 14.69
C LEU A 86 1.82 -4.20 13.76
N VAL A 87 1.94 -3.08 13.07
CA VAL A 87 3.15 -2.66 12.37
C VAL A 87 3.56 -1.33 12.94
N ASP A 88 4.71 -1.28 13.60
CA ASP A 88 5.25 -0.08 14.23
C ASP A 88 6.65 0.26 13.72
N GLU A 89 7.30 1.23 14.35
CA GLU A 89 8.63 1.66 13.97
C GLU A 89 9.66 0.53 14.00
N ASP A 90 9.53 -0.43 14.90
CA ASP A 90 10.54 -1.44 15.13
C ASP A 90 10.20 -2.77 14.45
N SER A 91 8.91 -3.01 14.18
CA SER A 91 8.42 -4.34 13.82
C SER A 91 7.26 -4.40 12.82
N VAL A 92 7.16 -5.54 12.14
CA VAL A 92 6.03 -5.99 11.33
C VAL A 92 5.47 -7.25 11.99
N GLY A 93 4.47 -7.07 12.87
CA GLY A 93 4.01 -8.10 13.78
C GLY A 93 5.09 -8.48 14.79
N GLU A 94 5.50 -9.74 14.81
CA GLU A 94 6.54 -10.23 15.73
C GLU A 94 7.97 -10.08 15.18
N LEU A 95 8.13 -9.59 13.94
CA LEU A 95 9.42 -9.56 13.25
C LEU A 95 9.99 -8.15 13.17
N GLY A 96 11.30 -8.00 13.40
CA GLY A 96 11.99 -6.74 13.09
C GLY A 96 11.99 -6.46 11.58
N TRP A 97 12.04 -5.18 11.19
CA TRP A 97 11.94 -4.75 9.78
C TRP A 97 12.89 -5.48 8.82
N ASP A 98 14.17 -5.62 9.16
CA ASP A 98 15.15 -6.28 8.29
C ASP A 98 14.85 -7.78 8.10
N GLU A 99 14.36 -8.42 9.16
CA GLU A 99 13.92 -9.80 9.11
C GLU A 99 12.64 -9.96 8.29
N ALA A 100 11.65 -9.09 8.50
CA ALA A 100 10.42 -9.08 7.73
C ALA A 100 10.72 -8.90 6.23
N LEU A 101 11.58 -7.96 5.85
CA LEU A 101 11.99 -7.75 4.47
C LEU A 101 12.72 -8.98 3.89
N ARG A 102 13.64 -9.58 4.65
CA ARG A 102 14.37 -10.78 4.23
C ARG A 102 13.44 -11.96 4.00
N LEU A 103 12.53 -12.25 4.93
CA LEU A 103 11.60 -13.37 4.83
C LEU A 103 10.56 -13.11 3.71
N GLY A 104 9.98 -11.91 3.68
CA GLY A 104 8.98 -11.51 2.71
C GLY A 104 9.48 -11.57 1.26
N ARG A 105 10.76 -11.29 1.00
CA ARG A 105 11.35 -11.43 -0.35
C ARG A 105 11.37 -12.86 -0.89
N THR A 106 11.24 -13.86 -0.01
CA THR A 106 11.17 -15.27 -0.45
C THR A 106 9.78 -15.63 -0.98
N ASP A 107 8.73 -14.95 -0.52
CA ASP A 107 7.34 -15.14 -0.96
C ASP A 107 6.60 -13.80 -0.96
N PRO A 108 6.93 -12.88 -1.91
CA PRO A 108 6.32 -11.57 -1.96
C PRO A 108 4.84 -11.68 -2.35
N ALA A 109 3.98 -10.91 -1.69
CA ALA A 109 2.54 -10.99 -1.98
C ALA A 109 2.21 -10.44 -3.38
N PRO A 110 1.30 -11.08 -4.13
CA PRO A 110 0.69 -10.47 -5.30
C PRO A 110 -0.23 -9.32 -4.89
N VAL A 111 -0.57 -8.44 -5.83
CA VAL A 111 -1.71 -7.51 -5.66
C VAL A 111 -2.99 -8.32 -5.55
N ALA A 112 -3.79 -8.07 -4.52
CA ALA A 112 -5.12 -8.65 -4.38
C ALA A 112 -6.07 -8.10 -5.45
N ASP A 113 -6.78 -9.01 -6.12
CA ASP A 113 -7.88 -8.69 -7.01
C ASP A 113 -9.14 -8.43 -6.18
N LEU A 114 -9.65 -7.19 -6.21
CA LEU A 114 -10.76 -6.77 -5.36
C LEU A 114 -12.07 -6.83 -6.15
N PRO A 115 -13.07 -7.63 -5.71
CA PRO A 115 -14.34 -7.72 -6.42
C PRO A 115 -15.12 -6.41 -6.33
N PRO A 116 -15.88 -6.04 -7.37
CA PRO A 116 -16.50 -4.72 -7.47
C PRO A 116 -17.69 -4.46 -6.53
N SER A 117 -18.11 -5.46 -5.75
CA SER A 117 -19.32 -5.44 -4.92
C SER A 117 -19.11 -5.99 -3.51
N ALA A 118 -17.88 -6.03 -3.03
CA ALA A 118 -17.69 -6.37 -1.62
C ALA A 118 -18.30 -5.26 -0.76
N ASP A 119 -19.38 -5.61 -0.05
CA ASP A 119 -20.02 -4.79 0.98
C ASP A 119 -19.03 -4.63 2.13
N TRP A 120 -18.20 -3.59 2.04
CA TRP A 120 -17.27 -3.22 3.10
C TRP A 120 -17.91 -2.17 4.01
N ASP A 121 -19.10 -2.48 4.54
CA ASP A 121 -19.88 -1.55 5.34
C ASP A 121 -19.07 -1.12 6.57
N GLY A 122 -18.60 0.15 6.56
CA GLY A 122 -17.72 0.74 7.58
C GLY A 122 -16.23 0.84 7.24
N VAL A 123 -15.80 0.55 6.01
CA VAL A 123 -14.38 0.52 5.61
C VAL A 123 -14.00 1.70 4.73
N ARG A 124 -12.97 2.41 5.17
CA ARG A 124 -12.24 3.44 4.43
C ARG A 124 -11.76 2.86 3.09
N THR A 125 -12.29 3.39 1.99
CA THR A 125 -12.04 2.99 0.60
C THR A 125 -10.60 3.24 0.18
N ALA A 126 -10.18 2.73 -0.99
CA ALA A 126 -8.93 3.12 -1.65
C ALA A 126 -8.76 4.66 -1.75
N GLY A 127 -9.86 5.42 -1.80
CA GLY A 127 -9.88 6.89 -1.78
C GLY A 127 -9.63 7.51 -0.40
N ASP A 128 -9.86 6.78 0.69
CA ASP A 128 -9.55 7.20 2.06
C ASP A 128 -8.07 6.94 2.40
N LEU A 129 -7.54 5.78 2.01
CA LEU A 129 -6.12 5.46 2.15
C LEU A 129 -5.26 6.35 1.23
N ALA A 130 -5.74 6.66 0.02
CA ALA A 130 -5.13 7.64 -0.87
C ALA A 130 -5.08 9.05 -0.25
N ARG A 131 -6.00 9.41 0.65
CA ARG A 131 -6.01 10.72 1.33
C ARG A 131 -4.94 10.82 2.41
N GLU A 132 -4.70 9.72 3.13
CA GLU A 132 -3.64 9.60 4.14
C GLU A 132 -2.26 9.45 3.50
N VAL A 133 -2.13 8.64 2.44
CA VAL A 133 -0.90 8.50 1.64
C VAL A 133 -0.58 9.79 0.85
N ALA A 134 -1.57 10.52 0.35
CA ALA A 134 -1.34 11.82 -0.33
C ALA A 134 -0.70 12.87 0.58
N ALA A 135 -0.91 12.81 1.90
CA ALA A 135 -0.27 13.71 2.85
C ALA A 135 1.24 13.44 3.00
N LEU A 136 1.70 12.24 2.66
CA LEU A 136 3.07 11.74 2.89
C LEU A 136 3.90 11.61 1.61
N VAL A 137 3.27 11.65 0.42
CA VAL A 137 3.89 11.32 -0.88
C VAL A 137 4.05 12.54 -1.81
N THR A 138 3.78 13.76 -1.32
CA THR A 138 4.37 15.06 -1.74
C THR A 138 3.74 15.76 -2.96
N PRO A 139 4.08 17.05 -3.20
CA PRO A 139 3.27 18.23 -2.90
C PRO A 139 2.15 18.43 -3.92
N LEU A 140 1.33 17.42 -4.15
CA LEU A 140 0.07 17.57 -4.84
C LEU A 140 -0.99 17.71 -3.74
N PRO A 141 -1.63 18.89 -3.60
CA PRO A 141 -2.78 19.03 -2.71
C PRO A 141 -3.73 17.87 -2.99
N VAL A 142 -4.36 17.28 -1.97
CA VAL A 142 -5.29 16.13 -2.09
C VAL A 142 -6.23 16.20 -3.31
N ALA A 143 -6.64 17.41 -3.70
CA ALA A 143 -7.40 17.70 -4.92
C ALA A 143 -6.76 17.19 -6.24
N SER A 144 -5.44 17.15 -6.34
CA SER A 144 -4.67 16.73 -7.52
C SER A 144 -4.45 15.21 -7.56
N LEU A 145 -4.32 14.54 -6.42
CA LEU A 145 -4.34 13.07 -6.39
C LEU A 145 -5.73 12.55 -6.73
N LEU A 146 -6.77 13.22 -6.21
CA LEU A 146 -8.16 12.98 -6.63
C LEU A 146 -8.40 13.31 -8.10
N SER A 147 -7.72 14.29 -8.70
CA SER A 147 -7.86 14.59 -10.13
C SER A 147 -7.15 13.57 -11.01
N VAL A 148 -6.00 13.02 -10.60
CA VAL A 148 -5.29 11.92 -11.28
C VAL A 148 -6.08 10.61 -11.19
N LEU A 149 -6.65 10.30 -10.02
CA LEU A 149 -7.53 9.15 -9.85
C LEU A 149 -8.83 9.32 -10.65
N ARG A 150 -9.40 10.54 -10.69
CA ARG A 150 -10.64 10.83 -11.44
C ARG A 150 -10.42 10.90 -12.95
N SER A 151 -9.26 11.36 -13.44
CA SER A 151 -8.92 11.39 -14.87
C SER A 151 -8.63 9.98 -15.42
N SER A 152 -8.09 9.09 -14.57
CA SER A 152 -7.87 7.67 -14.91
C SER A 152 -9.16 6.84 -14.93
N LEU A 153 -10.27 7.37 -14.40
CA LEU A 153 -11.61 6.76 -14.41
C LEU A 153 -12.52 7.28 -15.55
N GLN A 154 -12.00 8.16 -16.42
CA GLN A 154 -12.76 8.75 -17.54
C GLN A 154 -12.19 8.40 -18.94
N VAL A 155 -11.35 7.37 -19.05
CA VAL A 155 -10.88 6.83 -20.34
C VAL A 155 -11.44 5.44 -20.55
#